data_AF-A0A6J4JQU6-F1
#
_entry.id   AF-A0A6J4JQU6-F1
#
_cell.length_a   1.000
_cell.length_b   1.000
_cell.length_c   1.000
_cell.angle_alpha   90.00
_cell.angle_beta   90.00
_cell.angle_gamma   90.00
#
_symmetry.space_group_name_H-M   'P 1'
#
loop_
_entity.id
_entity.type
_entity.pdbx_description
1 polymer ?
#
loop_
_entity_poly.entity_id
_entity_poly.type
_entity_poly.pdbx_seq_one_letter_code
_entity_poly.pdbx_strand_id
1 'polypeptide(L)'
;MICLQCKTRNPVGNKFCRECGGKLVPDEDVLAAEEAARVEEERKQETLASLLAQSFALLEADRPDEALPLAEEAAALAPSSTSAHALLASLYEQTEQLEKAQASLERVIELNPDSAADRQKLEQLRRGVRVLPVRRGATRRKPVAAPPAWLPAAAATAVAVA
;
A
#
# COMPACT_ATOMS: atom_id res chain seq x y z
N MET A 1 38.64 7.86 13.94
CA MET A 1 38.38 8.91 12.95
C MET A 1 38.14 8.24 11.60
N ILE A 2 37.06 8.52 10.89
CA ILE A 2 36.73 7.96 9.56
C ILE A 2 36.93 9.01 8.47
N CYS A 3 37.50 8.61 7.33
CA CYS A 3 37.50 9.42 6.13
C CYS A 3 36.22 9.21 5.34
N LEU A 4 35.44 10.27 5.08
CA LEU A 4 34.20 10.15 4.32
C LEU A 4 34.40 9.88 2.83
N GLN A 5 35.60 10.17 2.28
CA GLN A 5 35.94 9.95 0.87
C GLN A 5 36.34 8.50 0.57
N CYS A 6 37.38 7.98 1.23
CA CYS A 6 37.89 6.62 0.96
C CYS A 6 37.46 5.58 2.00
N LYS A 7 36.68 5.99 3.02
CA LYS A 7 36.18 5.13 4.13
C LYS A 7 37.25 4.52 5.04
N THR A 8 38.53 4.87 4.86
CA THR A 8 39.61 4.40 5.73
C THR A 8 39.48 4.93 7.16
N ARG A 9 39.58 4.04 8.16
CA ARG A 9 39.74 4.43 9.57
C ARG A 9 41.16 4.91 9.84
N ASN A 10 41.26 6.01 10.57
CA ASN A 10 42.49 6.69 10.90
C ASN A 10 42.62 6.84 12.43
N PRO A 11 43.85 6.90 12.97
CA PRO A 11 44.09 7.13 14.39
C PRO A 11 43.39 8.39 14.91
N VAL A 12 43.00 8.37 16.18
CA VAL A 12 42.40 9.51 16.88
C VAL A 12 43.40 10.68 16.92
N GLY A 13 42.92 11.91 16.71
CA GLY A 13 43.72 13.13 16.69
C GLY A 13 44.22 13.57 15.31
N ASN A 14 44.21 12.69 14.31
CA ASN A 14 44.52 13.08 12.94
C ASN A 14 43.40 13.96 12.35
N LYS A 15 43.79 15.07 11.71
CA LYS A 15 42.84 15.99 11.04
C LYS A 15 42.50 15.55 9.60
N PHE A 16 43.44 14.85 8.95
CA PHE A 16 43.35 14.43 7.55
C PHE A 16 43.69 12.95 7.39
N CYS A 17 43.06 12.32 6.40
CA CYS A 17 43.24 10.93 6.06
C CYS A 17 44.65 10.68 5.56
N ARG A 18 45.28 9.62 6.06
CA ARG A 18 46.65 9.26 5.66
C ARG A 18 46.72 8.64 4.26
N GLU A 19 45.60 8.16 3.72
CA GLU A 19 45.54 7.53 2.39
C GLU A 19 45.21 8.53 1.28
N CYS A 20 44.13 9.31 1.44
CA CYS A 20 43.65 10.20 0.39
C CYS A 20 43.75 11.70 0.71
N GLY A 21 44.21 12.07 1.92
CA GLY A 21 44.30 13.47 2.35
C GLY A 21 42.97 14.13 2.74
N GLY A 22 41.83 13.45 2.58
CA GLY A 22 40.50 13.99 2.92
C GLY A 22 40.32 14.29 4.41
N LYS A 23 39.47 15.27 4.75
CA LYS A 23 39.17 15.62 6.15
C LYS A 23 38.54 14.42 6.89
N LEU A 24 39.00 14.19 8.11
CA LEU A 24 38.48 13.13 8.96
C LEU A 24 37.36 13.63 9.87
N VAL A 25 36.41 12.73 10.16
CA VAL A 25 35.38 12.92 11.17
C VAL A 25 35.55 11.88 12.30
N PRO A 26 35.16 12.19 13.54
CA PRO A 26 35.02 11.20 14.60
C PRO A 26 34.13 10.01 14.19
N ASP A 27 34.42 8.82 14.73
CA ASP A 27 33.63 7.62 14.42
C ASP A 27 32.21 7.74 15.02
N GLU A 28 32.10 8.39 16.18
CA GLU A 28 30.83 8.64 16.89
C GLU A 28 29.86 9.50 16.07
N ASP A 29 30.35 10.50 15.32
CA ASP A 29 29.52 11.32 14.44
C ASP A 29 28.94 10.52 13.27
N VAL A 30 29.73 9.58 12.73
CA VAL A 30 29.26 8.69 11.65
C VAL A 30 28.19 7.74 12.17
N LEU A 31 28.43 7.13 13.33
CA LEU A 31 27.45 6.23 13.97
C LEU A 31 26.15 6.98 14.28
N ALA A 32 26.23 8.19 14.84
CA ALA A 32 25.05 9.00 15.11
C ALA A 32 24.26 9.33 13.84
N ALA A 33 24.94 9.63 12.73
CA ALA A 33 24.29 9.88 11.44
C ALA A 33 23.64 8.62 10.84
N GLU A 34 24.29 7.46 10.96
CA GLU A 34 23.76 6.17 10.52
C GLU A 34 22.52 5.76 11.34
N GLU A 35 22.56 5.96 12.66
CA GLU A 35 21.43 5.73 13.56
C GLU A 35 20.26 6.66 13.25
N ALA A 36 20.51 7.95 13.04
CA ALA A 36 19.48 8.91 12.65
C ALA A 36 18.83 8.56 11.31
N ALA A 37 19.63 8.13 10.32
CA ALA A 37 19.12 7.67 9.03
C ALA A 37 18.25 6.41 9.17
N ARG A 38 18.64 5.46 10.03
CA ARG A 38 17.84 4.27 10.33
C ARG A 38 16.50 4.64 10.97
N VAL A 39 16.51 5.50 11.98
CA VAL A 39 15.28 5.96 12.66
C VAL A 39 14.35 6.70 11.69
N GLU A 40 14.91 7.53 10.81
CA GLU A 40 14.13 8.21 9.77
C GLU A 40 13.48 7.21 8.80
N GLU A 41 14.23 6.21 8.35
CA GLU A 41 13.73 5.17 7.45
C GLU A 41 12.65 4.30 8.13
N GLU A 42 12.85 3.90 9.39
CA GLU A 42 11.85 3.18 10.19
C GLU A 42 10.55 3.99 10.31
N ARG A 43 10.66 5.30 10.58
CA ARG A 43 9.49 6.20 10.62
C ARG A 43 8.78 6.29 9.28
N LYS A 44 9.51 6.35 8.16
CA LYS A 44 8.91 6.33 6.83
C LYS A 44 8.19 5.02 6.55
N GLN A 45 8.76 3.88 6.95
CA GLN A 45 8.13 2.57 6.80
C GLN A 45 6.85 2.45 7.63
N GLU A 46 6.84 2.94 8.87
CA GLU A 46 5.65 2.99 9.71
C GLU A 46 4.57 3.91 9.11
N THR A 47 4.97 5.09 8.62
CA THR A 47 4.07 6.04 7.96
C THR A 47 3.45 5.41 6.71
N LEU A 48 4.27 4.75 5.87
CA LEU A 48 3.81 4.02 4.69
C LEU A 48 2.80 2.93 5.06
N ALA A 49 3.13 2.10 6.06
CA ALA A 49 2.24 1.03 6.51
C ALA A 49 0.90 1.58 7.01
N SER A 50 0.92 2.68 7.76
CA SER A 50 -0.29 3.36 8.24
C SER A 50 -1.15 3.91 7.11
N LEU A 51 -0.55 4.62 6.14
CA LEU A 51 -1.26 5.16 4.98
C LEU A 51 -1.93 4.05 4.16
N LEU A 52 -1.21 2.96 3.88
CA LEU A 52 -1.73 1.81 3.14
C LEU A 52 -2.89 1.14 3.88
N ALA A 53 -2.76 0.94 5.19
CA ALA A 53 -3.80 0.31 6.00
C ALA A 53 -5.08 1.17 6.05
N GLN A 54 -4.94 2.48 6.23
CA GLN A 54 -6.08 3.41 6.26
C GLN A 54 -6.75 3.51 4.88
N SER A 55 -5.98 3.64 3.80
CA SER A 55 -6.50 3.67 2.44
C SER A 55 -7.26 2.38 2.11
N PHE A 56 -6.71 1.22 2.45
CA PHE A 56 -7.37 -0.08 2.26
C PHE A 56 -8.68 -0.16 3.06
N ALA A 57 -8.69 0.28 4.32
CA ALA A 57 -9.90 0.27 5.14
C ALA A 57 -11.01 1.17 4.56
N LEU A 58 -10.64 2.34 4.01
CA LEU A 58 -11.58 3.25 3.36
C LEU A 58 -12.09 2.70 2.00
N LEU A 59 -11.23 2.03 1.23
CA LEU A 59 -11.61 1.29 0.03
C LEU A 59 -12.68 0.24 0.36
N GLU A 60 -12.44 -0.59 1.38
CA GLU A 60 -13.39 -1.62 1.83
C GLU A 60 -14.71 -1.01 2.37
N ALA A 61 -14.63 0.20 2.92
CA ALA A 61 -15.78 0.97 3.40
C ALA A 61 -16.54 1.73 2.29
N ASP A 62 -16.17 1.54 1.02
CA ASP A 62 -16.77 2.24 -0.14
C ASP A 62 -16.64 3.77 -0.06
N ARG A 63 -15.53 4.25 0.49
CA ARG A 63 -15.18 5.68 0.60
C ARG A 63 -13.94 6.01 -0.25
N PRO A 64 -14.00 5.85 -1.59
CA PRO A 64 -12.83 5.98 -2.44
C PRO A 64 -12.27 7.41 -2.46
N ASP A 65 -13.11 8.43 -2.31
CA ASP A 65 -12.68 9.84 -2.30
C ASP A 65 -11.73 10.17 -1.15
N GLU A 66 -11.87 9.47 -0.02
CA GLU A 66 -10.99 9.62 1.15
C GLU A 66 -9.79 8.67 1.10
N ALA A 67 -9.94 7.52 0.47
CA ALA A 67 -8.88 6.53 0.33
C ALA A 67 -7.81 6.93 -0.69
N LEU A 68 -8.21 7.61 -1.77
CA LEU A 68 -7.35 8.02 -2.88
C LEU A 68 -6.17 8.88 -2.44
N PRO A 69 -6.34 10.00 -1.71
CA PRO A 69 -5.20 10.84 -1.31
C PRO A 69 -4.19 10.08 -0.44
N LEU A 70 -4.65 9.15 0.42
CA LEU A 70 -3.77 8.34 1.26
C LEU A 70 -2.93 7.34 0.44
N ALA A 71 -3.54 6.74 -0.60
CA ALA A 71 -2.82 5.86 -1.51
C ALA A 71 -1.82 6.63 -2.38
N GLU A 72 -2.17 7.85 -2.83
CA GLU A 72 -1.28 8.74 -3.58
C GLU A 72 -0.08 9.18 -2.72
N GLU A 73 -0.32 9.53 -1.45
CA GLU A 73 0.75 9.85 -0.49
C GLU A 73 1.65 8.64 -0.23
N ALA A 74 1.08 7.44 -0.06
CA ALA A 74 1.86 6.21 0.09
C ALA A 74 2.75 5.92 -1.13
N ALA A 75 2.23 6.14 -2.35
CA ALA A 75 2.99 5.97 -3.59
C ALA A 75 4.08 7.04 -3.76
N ALA A 76 3.85 8.26 -3.28
CA ALA A 76 4.87 9.32 -3.26
C ALA A 76 5.99 9.04 -2.25
N LEU A 77 5.64 8.51 -1.06
CA LEU A 77 6.59 8.14 -0.01
C LEU A 77 7.45 6.94 -0.41
N ALA A 78 6.85 5.95 -1.08
CA ALA A 78 7.54 4.76 -1.58
C ALA A 78 7.13 4.44 -3.04
N PRO A 79 7.80 5.05 -4.04
CA PRO A 79 7.50 4.84 -5.45
C PRO A 79 7.67 3.40 -5.95
N SER A 80 8.38 2.56 -5.19
CA SER A 80 8.57 1.13 -5.45
C SER A 80 7.60 0.23 -4.66
N SER A 81 6.63 0.81 -3.94
CA SER A 81 5.64 0.03 -3.18
C SER A 81 4.59 -0.57 -4.11
N THR A 82 4.70 -1.87 -4.38
CA THR A 82 3.71 -2.63 -5.15
C THR A 82 2.31 -2.51 -4.53
N SER A 83 2.21 -2.50 -3.20
CA SER A 83 0.93 -2.38 -2.48
C SER A 83 0.27 -1.01 -2.69
N ALA A 84 1.04 0.09 -2.73
CA ALA A 84 0.51 1.42 -2.99
C ALA A 84 -0.10 1.51 -4.39
N HIS A 85 0.63 1.04 -5.40
CA HIS A 85 0.16 1.03 -6.78
C HIS A 85 -1.03 0.09 -7.00
N ALA A 86 -1.09 -1.05 -6.32
CA ALA A 86 -2.24 -1.96 -6.37
C ALA A 86 -3.51 -1.35 -5.75
N LEU A 87 -3.37 -0.60 -4.64
CA LEU A 87 -4.46 0.16 -4.04
C LEU A 87 -4.96 1.26 -4.97
N LEU A 88 -4.05 2.05 -5.56
CA LEU A 88 -4.40 3.07 -6.55
C LEU A 88 -5.14 2.45 -7.74
N ALA A 89 -4.67 1.33 -8.28
CA ALA A 89 -5.34 0.63 -9.37
C ALA A 89 -6.79 0.25 -9.00
N SER A 90 -7.01 -0.26 -7.79
CA SER A 90 -8.34 -0.66 -7.31
C SER A 90 -9.26 0.54 -7.05
N LEU A 91 -8.73 1.63 -6.49
CA LEU A 91 -9.48 2.87 -6.25
C LEU A 91 -9.87 3.58 -7.55
N TYR A 92 -8.96 3.66 -8.51
CA TYR A 92 -9.25 4.20 -9.83
C TYR A 92 -10.23 3.31 -10.60
N GLU A 93 -10.15 1.98 -10.46
CA GLU A 93 -11.14 1.06 -11.04
C GLU A 93 -12.54 1.28 -10.44
N GLN A 94 -12.65 1.51 -9.13
CA GLN A 94 -13.92 1.78 -8.45
C GLN A 94 -14.51 3.16 -8.81
N THR A 95 -13.66 4.16 -9.03
CA THR A 95 -14.07 5.52 -9.44
C THR A 95 -14.12 5.71 -10.96
N GLU A 96 -14.04 4.63 -11.74
CA GLU A 96 -14.16 4.61 -13.20
C GLU A 96 -13.05 5.37 -13.96
N GLN A 97 -11.94 5.69 -13.30
CA GLN A 97 -10.75 6.30 -13.90
C GLN A 97 -9.84 5.21 -14.51
N LEU A 98 -10.32 4.53 -15.54
CA LEU A 98 -9.72 3.28 -16.04
C LEU A 98 -8.30 3.46 -16.58
N GLU A 99 -7.97 4.59 -17.21
CA GLU A 99 -6.64 4.87 -17.72
C GLU A 99 -5.62 4.94 -16.58
N LYS A 100 -6.00 5.59 -15.47
CA LYS A 100 -5.15 5.66 -14.27
C LYS A 100 -5.05 4.30 -13.58
N ALA A 101 -6.14 3.53 -13.57
CA ALA A 101 -6.12 2.17 -13.02
C ALA A 101 -5.13 1.27 -13.78
N GLN A 102 -5.12 1.36 -15.11
CA GLN A 102 -4.18 0.64 -15.98
C GLN A 102 -2.74 1.08 -15.71
N ALA A 103 -2.46 2.38 -15.68
CA ALA A 103 -1.11 2.90 -15.41
C ALA A 103 -0.56 2.43 -14.05
N SER A 104 -1.39 2.46 -13.00
CA SER A 104 -0.99 1.96 -11.67
C SER A 104 -0.70 0.46 -11.70
N LEU A 105 -1.48 -0.32 -12.44
CA LEU A 105 -1.29 -1.77 -12.55
C LEU A 105 -0.09 -2.14 -13.44
N GLU A 106 0.21 -1.34 -14.46
CA GLU A 106 1.46 -1.44 -15.23
C GLU A 106 2.67 -1.24 -14.30
N ARG A 107 2.60 -0.28 -13.38
CA ARG A 107 3.65 -0.08 -12.38
C ARG A 107 3.81 -1.26 -11.43
N VAL A 108 2.71 -1.89 -11.01
CA VAL A 108 2.74 -3.14 -10.24
C VAL A 108 3.49 -4.24 -11.00
N ILE A 109 3.23 -4.40 -12.30
CA ILE A 109 3.87 -5.42 -13.14
C ILE A 109 5.35 -5.09 -13.39
N GLU A 110 5.73 -3.82 -13.54
CA GLU A 110 7.14 -3.42 -13.64
C GLU A 110 7.92 -3.75 -12.37
N LEU A 111 7.30 -3.59 -11.20
CA LEU A 111 7.90 -3.89 -9.89
C LEU A 111 7.87 -5.39 -9.57
N ASN A 112 6.86 -6.11 -10.07
CA ASN A 112 6.70 -7.56 -9.89
C ASN A 112 6.34 -8.23 -11.24
N PRO A 113 7.35 -8.50 -12.09
CA PRO A 113 7.14 -9.04 -13.43
C PRO A 113 6.55 -10.45 -13.47
N ASP A 114 6.58 -11.20 -12.36
CA ASP A 114 6.15 -12.59 -12.33
C ASP A 114 4.66 -12.76 -12.03
N SER A 115 3.96 -11.69 -11.67
CA SER A 115 2.54 -11.75 -11.31
C SER A 115 1.62 -11.96 -12.51
N ALA A 116 1.26 -13.23 -12.76
CA ALA A 116 0.27 -13.60 -13.77
C ALA A 116 -1.12 -13.01 -13.45
N ALA A 117 -1.45 -12.89 -12.17
CA ALA A 117 -2.72 -12.32 -11.72
C ALA A 117 -2.85 -10.84 -12.11
N ASP A 118 -1.79 -10.05 -11.91
CA ASP A 118 -1.81 -8.61 -12.26
C ASP A 118 -1.83 -8.40 -13.78
N ARG A 119 -1.10 -9.22 -14.55
CA ARG A 119 -1.20 -9.21 -16.02
C ARG A 119 -2.60 -9.52 -16.51
N GLN A 120 -3.24 -10.54 -15.94
CA GLN A 120 -4.61 -10.90 -16.29
C GLN A 120 -5.57 -9.77 -15.92
N LYS A 121 -5.42 -9.14 -14.76
CA LYS A 121 -6.25 -8.01 -14.33
C LYS A 121 -6.06 -6.79 -15.25
N LEU A 122 -4.83 -6.50 -15.69
CA LEU A 122 -4.58 -5.43 -16.66
C LEU A 122 -5.26 -5.69 -18.00
N GLU A 123 -5.22 -6.93 -18.48
CA GLU A 123 -5.89 -7.30 -19.71
C GLU A 123 -7.42 -7.24 -19.59
N GLN A 124 -7.99 -7.61 -18.43
CA GLN A 124 -9.41 -7.42 -18.15
C GLN A 124 -9.79 -5.93 -18.20
N LEU A 125 -9.04 -5.07 -17.53
CA LEU A 125 -9.25 -3.62 -17.55
C LEU A 125 -9.17 -3.03 -18.96
N ARG A 126 -8.18 -3.45 -19.76
CA ARG A 126 -8.04 -3.02 -21.17
C ARG A 126 -9.20 -3.47 -22.05
N ARG A 127 -9.82 -4.61 -21.73
CA ARG A 127 -11.01 -5.14 -22.42
C ARG A 127 -12.33 -4.55 -21.87
N GLY A 128 -12.26 -3.64 -20.88
CA GLY A 128 -13.44 -3.06 -20.22
C GLY A 128 -14.16 -4.01 -19.27
N VAL A 129 -13.57 -5.16 -18.94
CA VAL A 129 -14.10 -6.12 -17.97
C VAL A 129 -13.65 -5.69 -16.58
N ARG A 130 -14.57 -5.16 -15.78
CA ARG A 130 -14.32 -4.73 -14.40
C ARG A 130 -14.73 -5.84 -13.44
N VAL A 131 -13.85 -6.18 -12.50
CA VAL A 131 -14.15 -7.13 -11.43
C VAL A 131 -14.02 -6.37 -10.12
N LEU A 132 -15.08 -5.61 -9.80
CA LEU A 132 -15.12 -4.85 -8.56
C LEU A 132 -15.26 -5.80 -7.36
N PRO A 133 -14.52 -5.58 -6.27
CA PRO A 133 -14.70 -6.36 -5.06
C PRO A 133 -16.15 -6.23 -4.56
N VAL A 134 -16.69 -7.35 -4.05
CA VAL A 134 -18.05 -7.36 -3.49
C VAL A 134 -18.07 -6.45 -2.27
N ARG A 135 -18.77 -5.30 -2.38
CA ARG A 135 -18.91 -4.29 -1.32
C ARG A 135 -19.37 -4.92 -0.01
N ARG A 136 -18.49 -5.01 0.99
CA ARG A 136 -18.83 -5.48 2.35
C ARG A 136 -19.58 -4.37 3.09
N GLY A 137 -20.84 -4.16 2.71
CA GLY A 137 -21.69 -3.15 3.36
C GLY A 137 -23.06 -2.98 2.72
N ALA A 138 -23.23 -3.33 1.44
CA ALA A 138 -24.49 -3.06 0.75
C ALA A 138 -25.63 -4.02 1.12
N THR A 139 -25.35 -5.30 1.43
CA THR A 139 -26.30 -6.19 2.13
C THR A 139 -25.56 -7.37 2.73
N ARG A 140 -25.30 -7.39 4.04
CA ARG A 140 -25.52 -8.67 4.74
C ARG A 140 -27.02 -8.86 4.65
N ARG A 141 -27.51 -9.66 3.69
CA ARG A 141 -28.85 -10.25 3.88
C ARG A 141 -28.74 -10.92 5.25
N LYS A 142 -29.45 -10.39 6.26
CA LYS A 142 -29.67 -11.15 7.48
C LYS A 142 -30.10 -12.53 7.00
N PRO A 143 -29.44 -13.63 7.41
CA PRO A 143 -30.01 -14.94 7.14
C PRO A 143 -31.44 -14.86 7.65
N VAL A 144 -32.42 -15.09 6.76
CA VAL A 144 -33.81 -15.19 7.19
C VAL A 144 -33.77 -16.27 8.26
N ALA A 145 -34.04 -15.90 9.51
CA ALA A 145 -34.01 -16.84 10.61
C ALA A 145 -34.93 -17.99 10.21
N ALA A 146 -34.42 -19.22 10.26
CA ALA A 146 -35.28 -20.37 10.08
C ALA A 146 -36.47 -20.21 11.04
N PRO A 147 -37.72 -20.39 10.55
CA PRO A 147 -38.88 -20.27 11.42
C PRO A 147 -38.65 -21.17 12.64
N PRO A 148 -38.87 -20.67 13.88
CA PRO A 148 -38.69 -21.50 15.06
C PRO A 148 -39.50 -22.79 14.96
N ALA A 149 -38.96 -23.89 15.51
CA ALA A 149 -39.47 -25.25 15.33
C ALA A 149 -40.92 -25.48 15.81
N TRP A 150 -41.52 -24.50 16.50
CA TRP A 150 -42.92 -24.54 16.92
C TRP A 150 -43.90 -23.93 15.90
N LEU A 151 -43.42 -23.36 14.78
CA LEU A 151 -44.28 -22.89 13.70
C LEU A 151 -44.84 -24.06 12.89
N PRO A 152 -46.18 -24.24 12.84
CA PRO A 152 -46.79 -25.29 12.04
C PRO A 152 -46.60 -25.01 10.55
N ALA A 153 -46.32 -26.06 9.77
CA ALA A 153 -45.98 -25.98 8.34
C ALA A 153 -47.02 -25.27 7.44
N ALA A 154 -48.24 -25.05 7.92
CA ALA A 154 -49.32 -24.41 7.18
C ALA A 154 -49.32 -22.85 7.22
N ALA A 155 -48.45 -22.21 8.01
CA ALA A 155 -48.48 -20.75 8.18
C ALA A 155 -47.51 -19.96 7.26
N ALA A 156 -46.76 -20.63 6.38
CA ALA A 156 -45.71 -20.01 5.56
C ALA A 156 -46.19 -19.43 4.21
N THR A 157 -47.45 -18.98 4.10
CA THR A 157 -47.98 -18.32 2.89
C THR A 157 -48.74 -17.03 3.23
N ALA A 158 -48.01 -15.97 3.57
CA ALA A 158 -48.37 -14.55 3.45
C ALA A 158 -47.14 -13.77 3.98
N VAL A 159 -46.46 -12.89 3.26
CA VAL A 159 -46.99 -11.70 2.58
C VAL A 159 -46.10 -11.40 1.37
N ALA A 160 -46.71 -11.46 0.18
CA ALA A 160 -46.38 -10.58 -0.94
C ALA A 160 -47.57 -9.63 -1.10
N VAL A 161 -47.33 -8.41 -1.60
CA VAL A 161 -48.23 -7.23 -1.72
C VAL A 161 -48.12 -6.29 -0.50
N ALA A 162 -47.65 -5.04 -0.57
CA ALA A 162 -47.33 -4.12 -1.66
C ALA A 162 -46.03 -3.34 -1.37
#